data_AF-A0A3A4ZIP6-F1
#
_entry.id   AF-A0A3A4ZIP6-F1
#
_cell.length_a   1.000
_cell.length_b   1.000
_cell.length_c   1.000
_cell.angle_alpha   90.00
_cell.angle_beta   90.00
_cell.angle_gamma   90.00
#
_symmetry.space_group_name_H-M   'P 1'
#
loop_
_entity.id
_entity.type
_entity.pdbx_description
1 polymer ?
#
loop_
_entity_poly.entity_id
_entity_poly.type
_entity_poly.pdbx_seq_one_letter_code
_entity_poly.pdbx_strand_id
1 'polypeptide(L)'
;MNQALLYIASAFLGFWGISHLLATKGAVASFGELSADNHRIITMEWISEGLALLSTAVFVAAVTAVDPKAAVSSIVYAVAIGTLIVFALVSIFTGFRVAFLPFRLCPFIFGISAALIAWGAWL
;
A
#
# COMPACT_ATOMS: atom_id res chain seq x y z
N MET A 1 -16.83 0.32 15.00
CA MET A 1 -16.56 -0.55 13.83
C MET A 1 -17.49 -0.23 12.67
N ASN A 2 -16.92 0.35 11.63
CA ASN A 2 -17.56 0.73 10.39
C ASN A 2 -16.93 -0.03 9.22
N GLN A 3 -17.62 -1.09 8.76
CA GLN A 3 -17.12 -1.95 7.68
C GLN A 3 -16.99 -1.22 6.34
N ALA A 4 -17.79 -0.18 6.09
CA ALA A 4 -17.67 0.59 4.85
C ALA A 4 -16.30 1.26 4.76
N LEU A 5 -15.80 1.84 5.86
CA LEU A 5 -14.45 2.44 5.90
C LEU A 5 -13.35 1.39 5.67
N LEU A 6 -13.51 0.18 6.23
CA LEU A 6 -12.57 -0.93 6.04
C LEU A 6 -12.51 -1.40 4.59
N TYR A 7 -13.67 -1.54 3.93
CA TYR A 7 -13.72 -1.88 2.51
C TYR A 7 -13.21 -0.76 1.61
N ILE A 8 -13.49 0.51 1.94
CA ILE A 8 -12.93 1.65 1.21
C ILE A 8 -11.41 1.66 1.33
N ALA A 9 -10.85 1.46 2.53
CA ALA A 9 -9.41 1.37 2.73
C ALA A 9 -8.80 0.23 1.91
N SER A 10 -9.42 -0.96 1.96
CA SER A 10 -8.99 -2.11 1.17
C SER A 10 -9.04 -1.83 -0.33
N ALA A 11 -10.12 -1.23 -0.84
CA ALA A 11 -10.26 -0.91 -2.25
C ALA A 11 -9.20 0.11 -2.69
N PHE A 12 -8.91 1.09 -1.85
CA PHE A 12 -7.90 2.11 -2.13
C PHE A 12 -6.48 1.50 -2.20
N LEU A 13 -6.13 0.64 -1.26
CA LEU A 13 -4.86 -0.12 -1.28
C LEU A 13 -4.76 -1.06 -2.48
N GLY A 14 -5.83 -1.81 -2.76
CA GLY A 14 -5.87 -2.72 -3.90
C GLY A 14 -5.74 -1.98 -5.23
N PHE A 15 -6.43 -0.85 -5.39
CA PHE A 15 -6.29 0.02 -6.56
C PHE A 15 -4.85 0.51 -6.73
N TRP A 16 -4.21 0.96 -5.64
CA TRP A 16 -2.83 1.44 -5.69
C TRP A 16 -1.82 0.33 -5.99
N GLY A 17 -2.02 -0.87 -5.44
CA GLY A 17 -1.22 -2.05 -5.75
C GLY A 17 -1.37 -2.51 -7.21
N ILE A 18 -2.58 -2.54 -7.75
CA ILE A 18 -2.81 -2.80 -9.19
C ILE A 18 -2.10 -1.74 -10.04
N SER A 19 -2.20 -0.47 -9.64
CA SER A 19 -1.57 0.64 -10.35
C SER A 19 -0.04 0.49 -10.42
N HIS A 20 0.60 -0.02 -9.36
CA HIS A 20 2.02 -0.38 -9.39
C HIS A 20 2.30 -1.40 -10.49
N LEU A 21 1.59 -2.53 -10.49
CA LEU A 21 1.83 -3.60 -11.43
C LEU A 21 1.64 -3.15 -12.89
N LEU A 22 0.57 -2.40 -13.18
CA LEU A 22 0.29 -1.89 -14.52
C LEU A 22 1.29 -0.82 -14.96
N ALA A 23 1.75 0.03 -14.04
CA ALA A 23 2.70 1.09 -14.35
C ALA A 23 4.16 0.63 -14.42
N THR A 24 4.48 -0.61 -14.02
CA THR A 24 5.86 -1.13 -13.87
C THR A 24 6.76 -0.76 -15.04
N LYS A 25 6.35 -1.08 -16.28
CA LYS A 25 7.18 -0.81 -17.46
C LYS A 25 7.47 0.68 -17.65
N GLY A 26 6.45 1.53 -17.46
CA GLY A 26 6.59 2.99 -17.60
C GLY A 26 7.41 3.61 -16.46
N ALA A 27 7.20 3.13 -15.23
CA ALA A 27 7.96 3.57 -14.07
C ALA A 27 9.45 3.22 -14.21
N VAL A 28 9.77 1.97 -14.54
CA VAL A 28 11.16 1.51 -14.71
C VAL A 28 11.85 2.23 -15.86
N ALA A 29 11.16 2.46 -16.98
CA ALA A 29 11.70 3.18 -18.13
C ALA A 29 11.91 4.69 -17.86
N SER A 30 11.29 5.24 -16.82
CA SER A 30 11.47 6.65 -16.43
C SER A 30 12.79 6.90 -15.71
N PHE A 31 13.41 5.86 -15.16
CA PHE A 31 14.77 5.95 -14.64
C PHE A 31 15.72 5.99 -15.83
N GLY A 32 16.61 6.99 -15.87
CA GLY A 32 17.50 7.28 -17.00
C GLY A 32 18.56 6.19 -17.24
N GLU A 33 19.79 6.60 -17.54
CA GLU A 33 20.88 5.66 -17.82
C GLU A 33 21.21 4.82 -16.57
N LEU A 34 20.73 3.58 -16.54
CA LEU A 34 21.02 2.59 -15.50
C LEU A 34 21.59 1.31 -16.14
N SER A 35 22.38 0.56 -15.37
CA SER A 35 22.79 -0.78 -15.78
C SER A 35 21.57 -1.71 -15.90
N ALA A 36 21.72 -2.79 -16.68
CA ALA A 36 20.67 -3.80 -16.82
C ALA A 36 20.26 -4.40 -15.46
N ASP A 37 21.22 -4.57 -14.54
CA ASP A 37 20.94 -5.12 -13.21
C ASP A 37 20.19 -4.12 -12.31
N ASN A 38 20.53 -2.84 -12.38
CA ASN A 38 19.78 -1.80 -11.67
C ASN A 38 18.32 -1.75 -12.14
N HIS A 39 18.07 -1.83 -13.46
CA HIS A 39 16.70 -1.91 -13.98
C HIS A 39 15.95 -3.14 -13.47
N ARG A 40 16.60 -4.31 -13.41
CA ARG A 40 15.99 -5.53 -12.88
C ARG A 40 15.64 -5.42 -11.41
N ILE A 41 16.55 -4.84 -10.60
CA ILE A 41 16.31 -4.62 -9.16
C ILE A 41 15.14 -3.66 -8.95
N ILE A 42 15.11 -2.52 -9.66
CA ILE A 42 14.00 -1.55 -9.56
C ILE A 42 12.67 -2.20 -9.99
N THR A 43 12.69 -2.99 -11.06
CA THR A 43 11.49 -3.73 -11.50
C THR A 43 11.00 -4.69 -10.41
N MET A 44 11.91 -5.43 -9.78
CA MET A 44 11.60 -6.39 -8.73
C MET A 44 11.02 -5.70 -7.49
N GLU A 45 11.66 -4.63 -7.01
CA GLU A 45 11.18 -3.86 -5.85
C GLU A 45 9.82 -3.21 -6.13
N TRP A 46 9.63 -2.64 -7.33
CA TRP A 46 8.37 -2.01 -7.72
C TRP A 46 7.20 -3.01 -7.76
N ILE A 47 7.43 -4.21 -8.30
CA ILE A 47 6.44 -5.29 -8.31
C ILE A 47 6.17 -5.78 -6.88
N SER A 48 7.23 -5.95 -6.08
CA SER A 48 7.14 -6.41 -4.69
C SER A 48 6.28 -5.46 -3.85
N GLU A 49 6.48 -4.15 -3.96
CA GLU A 49 5.65 -3.14 -3.30
C GLU A 49 4.18 -3.27 -3.73
N GLY A 50 3.92 -3.37 -5.04
CA GLY A 50 2.56 -3.56 -5.56
C GLY A 50 1.86 -4.81 -5.01
N LEU A 51 2.58 -5.93 -4.93
CA LEU A 51 2.06 -7.18 -4.36
C LEU A 51 1.83 -7.10 -2.85
N ALA A 52 2.72 -6.43 -2.11
CA ALA A 52 2.55 -6.22 -0.67
C ALA A 52 1.27 -5.41 -0.37
N LEU A 53 1.00 -4.39 -1.18
CA LEU A 53 -0.23 -3.59 -1.07
C LEU A 53 -1.48 -4.39 -1.39
N LEU A 54 -1.44 -5.20 -2.45
CA LEU A 54 -2.55 -6.09 -2.81
C LEU A 54 -2.83 -7.12 -1.73
N SER A 55 -1.78 -7.74 -1.19
CA SER A 55 -1.90 -8.70 -0.11
C SER A 55 -2.51 -8.05 1.15
N THR A 56 -2.04 -6.86 1.52
CA THR A 56 -2.58 -6.11 2.66
C THR A 56 -4.05 -5.77 2.46
N ALA A 57 -4.44 -5.33 1.26
CA ALA A 57 -5.83 -5.08 0.90
C ALA A 57 -6.69 -6.34 1.08
N VAL A 58 -6.25 -7.48 0.50
CA VAL A 58 -6.96 -8.76 0.61
C VAL A 58 -7.10 -9.19 2.06
N PHE A 59 -6.06 -9.06 2.89
CA PHE A 59 -6.16 -9.39 4.31
C PHE A 59 -7.22 -8.55 5.03
N VAL A 60 -7.19 -7.22 4.83
CA VAL A 60 -8.18 -6.31 5.43
C VAL A 60 -9.60 -6.66 4.98
N ALA A 61 -9.82 -6.88 3.68
CA ALA A 61 -11.14 -7.28 3.16
C ALA A 61 -11.60 -8.62 3.73
N ALA A 62 -10.72 -9.63 3.75
CA ALA A 62 -11.05 -10.98 4.17
C ALA A 62 -11.48 -11.03 5.64
N VAL A 63 -10.69 -10.44 6.55
CA VAL A 63 -11.07 -10.43 7.98
C VAL A 63 -12.32 -9.59 8.24
N THR A 64 -12.56 -8.54 7.43
CA THR A 64 -13.79 -7.74 7.49
C THR A 64 -15.02 -8.51 7.05
N ALA A 65 -14.89 -9.38 6.05
CA ALA A 65 -15.98 -10.19 5.53
C ALA A 65 -16.31 -11.40 6.41
N VAL A 66 -15.30 -12.02 7.03
CA VAL A 66 -15.46 -13.26 7.81
C VAL A 66 -15.97 -12.98 9.21
N ASP A 67 -15.21 -12.23 10.02
CA ASP A 67 -15.60 -11.86 11.37
C ASP A 67 -14.84 -10.60 11.80
N PRO A 68 -15.37 -9.40 11.50
CA PRO A 68 -14.67 -8.15 11.80
C PRO A 68 -14.49 -7.92 13.31
N LYS A 69 -15.31 -8.56 14.17
CA LYS A 69 -15.30 -8.37 15.62
C LYS A 69 -14.36 -9.33 16.36
N ALA A 70 -13.80 -10.33 15.68
CA ALA A 70 -12.84 -11.24 16.28
C ALA A 70 -11.58 -10.51 16.76
N ALA A 71 -11.00 -10.99 17.86
CA ALA A 71 -9.71 -10.48 18.37
C ALA A 71 -8.60 -10.61 17.32
N VAL A 72 -8.60 -11.70 16.55
CA VAL A 72 -7.64 -11.91 15.44
C VAL A 72 -7.78 -10.84 14.36
N SER A 73 -9.02 -10.49 13.96
CA SER A 73 -9.27 -9.43 12.97
C SER A 73 -8.75 -8.08 13.43
N SER A 74 -8.90 -7.77 14.72
CA SER A 74 -8.33 -6.55 15.32
C SER A 74 -6.79 -6.52 15.22
N ILE A 75 -6.12 -7.65 15.45
CA ILE A 75 -4.67 -7.76 15.29
C ILE A 75 -4.27 -7.58 13.82
N VAL A 76 -5.00 -8.16 12.88
CA VAL A 76 -4.74 -8.00 11.44
C VAL A 76 -4.87 -6.54 11.03
N TYR A 77 -5.91 -5.82 11.49
CA TYR A 77 -6.05 -4.38 11.24
C TYR A 77 -4.88 -3.58 11.83
N ALA A 78 -4.43 -3.92 13.04
CA ALA A 78 -3.32 -3.23 13.70
C ALA A 78 -1.99 -3.44 12.96
N VAL A 79 -1.72 -4.68 12.51
CA VAL A 79 -0.54 -5.01 11.70
C VAL A 79 -0.61 -4.29 10.36
N ALA A 80 -1.76 -4.28 9.69
CA ALA A 80 -1.93 -3.55 8.43
C ALA A 80 -1.64 -2.05 8.60
N ILE A 81 -2.17 -1.41 9.66
CA ILE A 81 -1.88 -0.01 9.98
C ILE A 81 -0.39 0.22 10.23
N GLY A 82 0.24 -0.62 11.05
CA GLY A 82 1.67 -0.53 11.34
C GLY A 82 2.52 -0.58 10.07
N THR A 83 2.24 -1.54 9.19
CA THR A 83 2.92 -1.67 7.89
C THR A 83 2.72 -0.43 7.02
N LEU A 84 1.48 0.08 6.90
CA LEU A 84 1.18 1.26 6.09
C LEU A 84 1.84 2.52 6.63
N ILE A 85 1.92 2.68 7.96
CA ILE A 85 2.66 3.80 8.58
C ILE A 85 4.15 3.69 8.27
N VAL A 86 4.75 2.50 8.41
CA VAL A 86 6.16 2.29 8.07
C VAL A 86 6.41 2.61 6.60
N PHE A 87 5.57 2.15 5.69
CA PHE A 87 5.67 2.47 4.27
C PHE A 87 5.51 3.98 4.03
N ALA A 88 4.55 4.64 4.67
CA ALA A 88 4.37 6.09 4.55
C ALA A 88 5.62 6.86 4.99
N LEU A 89 6.21 6.48 6.12
CA LEU A 89 7.44 7.09 6.62
C LEU A 89 8.60 6.88 5.65
N VAL A 90 8.82 5.63 5.20
CA VAL A 90 9.86 5.34 4.20
C VAL A 90 9.63 6.20 2.96
N SER A 91 8.42 6.24 2.40
CA SER A 91 8.10 7.04 1.20
C SER A 91 8.31 8.54 1.41
N ILE A 92 8.02 9.11 2.59
CA ILE A 92 8.29 10.52 2.91
C ILE A 92 9.81 10.80 2.84
N PHE A 93 10.63 9.91 3.40
CA PHE A 93 12.08 10.13 3.46
C PHE A 93 12.83 9.73 2.18
N THR A 94 12.23 8.90 1.32
CA THR A 94 12.82 8.42 0.06
C THR A 94 12.05 8.93 -1.17
N GLY A 95 10.92 8.31 -1.50
CA GLY A 95 10.16 8.51 -2.74
C GLY A 95 9.64 9.93 -2.94
N PHE A 96 9.33 10.66 -1.87
CA PHE A 96 8.81 12.03 -1.96
C PHE A 96 9.82 13.02 -2.57
N ARG A 97 11.12 12.67 -2.55
CA ARG A 97 12.19 13.47 -3.15
C ARG A 97 12.34 13.24 -4.66
N VAL A 98 11.64 12.25 -5.21
CA VAL A 98 11.70 11.89 -6.64
C VAL A 98 10.73 12.79 -7.44
N ALA A 99 11.08 13.11 -8.69
CA ALA A 99 10.23 13.93 -9.57
C ALA A 99 9.00 13.16 -10.11
N PHE A 100 9.02 11.83 -10.00
CA PHE A 100 7.94 10.97 -10.48
C PHE A 100 6.75 11.00 -9.51
N LEU A 101 5.62 11.51 -10.01
CA LEU A 101 4.42 11.82 -9.21
C LEU A 101 3.88 10.65 -8.37
N PRO A 102 3.82 9.39 -8.88
CA PRO A 102 3.34 8.26 -8.08
C PRO A 102 4.06 8.09 -6.74
N PHE A 103 5.39 8.25 -6.71
CA PHE A 103 6.16 8.15 -5.45
C PHE A 103 5.80 9.25 -4.44
N ARG A 104 5.36 10.43 -4.90
CA ARG A 104 4.91 11.52 -4.03
C ARG A 104 3.52 11.28 -3.45
N LEU A 105 2.71 10.46 -4.12
CA LEU A 105 1.35 10.11 -3.67
C LEU A 105 1.37 8.98 -2.65
N CYS A 106 2.29 8.02 -2.75
CA CYS A 106 2.44 6.89 -1.83
C CYS A 106 2.23 7.24 -0.34
N PRO A 107 2.91 8.24 0.25
CA PRO A 107 2.75 8.51 1.68
C PRO A 107 1.34 8.95 2.07
N PHE A 108 0.64 9.66 1.18
CA PHE A 108 -0.76 10.03 1.40
C PHE A 108 -1.69 8.83 1.23
N ILE A 109 -1.48 8.00 0.21
CA ILE A 109 -2.28 6.79 -0.01
C ILE A 109 -2.19 5.86 1.20
N PHE A 110 -0.98 5.63 1.70
CA PHE A 110 -0.73 4.76 2.86
C PHE A 110 -1.29 5.37 4.15
N GLY A 111 -1.06 6.67 4.37
CA GLY A 111 -1.56 7.38 5.55
C GLY A 111 -3.10 7.42 5.61
N ILE A 112 -3.75 7.74 4.48
CA ILE A 112 -5.22 7.75 4.39
C ILE A 112 -5.77 6.34 4.61
N SER A 113 -5.18 5.31 4.00
CA SER A 113 -5.61 3.92 4.20
C SER A 113 -5.46 3.49 5.66
N ALA A 114 -4.35 3.82 6.31
CA ALA A 114 -4.14 3.54 7.73
C ALA A 114 -5.18 4.25 8.62
N ALA A 115 -5.48 5.53 8.34
CA ALA A 115 -6.50 6.28 9.06
C ALA A 115 -7.90 5.70 8.86
N LEU A 116 -8.25 5.29 7.64
CA LEU A 116 -9.53 4.63 7.34
C LEU A 116 -9.64 3.28 8.04
N ILE A 117 -8.57 2.49 8.13
CA ILE A 117 -8.58 1.22 8.87
C ILE A 117 -8.75 1.50 10.37
N ALA A 118 -8.00 2.46 10.93
CA ALA A 118 -8.08 2.81 12.34
C ALA A 118 -9.49 3.28 12.73
N TRP A 119 -10.07 4.15 11.91
CA TRP A 119 -11.44 4.63 12.12
C TRP A 119 -12.46 3.51 11.90
N GLY A 120 -12.31 2.73 10.83
CA GLY A 120 -13.18 1.61 10.54
C GLY A 120 -13.17 0.54 11.64
N ALA A 121 -12.04 0.27 12.27
CA ALA A 121 -11.92 -0.76 13.29
C ALA A 121 -12.33 -0.27 14.69
N TRP A 122 -11.83 0.90 15.14
CA TRP A 122 -11.93 1.30 16.55
C TRP A 122 -12.58 2.67 16.84
N LEU A 123 -12.66 3.59 15.89
CA LEU A 123 -13.31 4.90 16.09
C LEU A 123 -14.72 4.96 15.49
#